data_AF-A0A503DEN3-F1
#
_entry.id   AF-A0A503DEN3-F1
#
_cell.length_a   1.000
_cell.length_b   1.000
_cell.length_c   1.000
_cell.angle_alpha   90.00
_cell.angle_beta   90.00
_cell.angle_gamma   90.00
#
_symmetry.space_group_name_H-M   'P 1'
#
loop_
_entity.id
_entity.type
_entity.pdbx_description
1 polymer ?
#
loop_
_entity_poly.entity_id
_entity_poly.type
_entity_poly.pdbx_seq_one_letter_code
_entity_poly.pdbx_strand_id
1 'polypeptide(L)'
;MRLQQILIPAALVSLVAASAYSEETDRYRLEKSATGYIRMDTQTGAMSICEERSGQLVCKMAADERAAYQDEVDRLQASMKAMDERVTKLENSLSARLESKLPSEEDFNTTMSYMERFLKSFMGIVKDMDKDSGDGARPNSQKT
;
A
#
# COMPACT_ATOMS: atom_id res chain seq x y z
N MET A 1 27.13 44.53 -26.19
CA MET A 1 27.13 45.63 -25.19
C MET A 1 25.70 46.16 -25.12
N ARG A 2 24.94 46.15 -24.02
CA ARG A 2 25.22 45.88 -22.61
C ARG A 2 23.98 45.22 -21.99
N LEU A 3 24.30 44.31 -21.08
CA LEU A 3 23.44 43.63 -20.13
C LEU A 3 23.23 44.55 -18.92
N GLN A 4 22.04 45.10 -18.71
CA GLN A 4 21.57 45.78 -17.48
C GLN A 4 20.20 46.40 -17.84
N GLN A 5 19.08 46.12 -17.19
CA GLN A 5 18.89 46.04 -15.75
C GLN A 5 17.76 45.06 -15.41
N ILE A 6 18.06 44.18 -14.47
CA ILE A 6 17.09 43.47 -13.63
C ILE A 6 16.49 44.49 -12.68
N LEU A 7 15.17 44.66 -12.69
CA LEU A 7 14.40 45.19 -11.56
C LEU A 7 12.97 44.65 -11.66
N ILE A 8 12.75 43.58 -10.91
CA ILE A 8 11.45 42.98 -10.60
C ILE A 8 10.69 43.93 -9.68
N PRO A 9 9.40 44.19 -9.95
CA PRO A 9 8.37 43.92 -8.95
C PRO A 9 7.32 43.03 -9.60
N ALA A 10 7.20 41.76 -9.19
CA ALA A 10 6.26 41.39 -8.13
C ALA A 10 4.88 42.05 -8.34
N ALA A 11 4.07 41.47 -9.24
CA ALA A 11 2.61 41.37 -9.14
C ALA A 11 2.02 41.16 -10.55
N LEU A 12 1.90 39.90 -10.95
CA LEU A 12 0.79 39.42 -11.78
C LEU A 12 0.83 37.90 -11.67
N VAL A 13 0.48 37.43 -10.47
CA VAL A 13 -0.24 36.16 -10.35
C VAL A 13 -1.53 36.41 -11.12
N SER A 14 -1.52 36.14 -12.42
CA SER A 14 -2.76 35.87 -13.12
C SER A 14 -3.33 34.65 -12.44
N LEU A 15 -4.30 34.89 -11.56
CA LEU A 15 -5.37 33.95 -11.30
C LEU A 15 -5.82 33.42 -12.66
N VAL A 16 -5.34 32.24 -13.04
CA VAL A 16 -6.22 31.31 -13.74
C VAL A 16 -7.29 31.04 -12.70
N ALA A 17 -8.33 31.88 -12.70
CA ALA A 17 -9.62 31.47 -12.25
C ALA A 17 -9.94 30.27 -13.14
N ALA A 18 -9.66 29.08 -12.63
CA ALA A 18 -10.29 27.86 -13.08
C ALA A 18 -11.76 28.08 -12.77
N SER A 19 -12.42 28.77 -13.68
CA SER A 19 -13.85 28.83 -13.72
C SER A 19 -14.28 27.41 -14.02
N ALA A 20 -14.57 26.67 -12.95
CA ALA A 20 -15.40 25.48 -12.99
C ALA A 20 -16.80 25.94 -13.44
N TYR A 21 -16.90 26.33 -14.71
CA TYR A 21 -18.17 26.57 -15.37
C TYR A 21 -18.81 25.21 -15.58
N SER A 22 -19.61 24.80 -14.58
CA SER A 22 -21.02 24.54 -14.82
C SER A 22 -21.37 23.57 -15.95
N GLU A 23 -20.79 22.36 -15.95
CA GLU A 23 -21.44 21.20 -16.60
C GLU A 23 -22.47 20.54 -15.66
N GLU A 24 -22.62 21.04 -14.43
CA GLU A 24 -23.53 20.54 -13.40
C GLU A 24 -24.88 21.28 -13.36
N THR A 25 -25.08 22.31 -14.20
CA THR A 25 -26.35 23.07 -14.24
C THR A 25 -27.56 22.28 -14.73
N ASP A 26 -27.35 21.12 -15.36
CA ASP A 26 -28.45 20.27 -15.86
C ASP A 26 -28.54 18.90 -15.17
N ARG A 27 -27.58 18.59 -14.29
CA ARG A 27 -27.60 17.32 -13.54
C ARG A 27 -28.70 17.31 -12.48
N TYR A 28 -28.95 18.45 -11.83
CA TYR A 28 -29.95 18.54 -10.77
C TYR A 28 -31.12 19.42 -11.20
N ARG A 29 -32.31 18.83 -11.23
CA ARG A 29 -33.56 19.55 -11.51
C ARG A 29 -34.36 19.72 -10.23
N LEU A 30 -34.81 20.94 -9.96
CA LEU A 30 -35.70 21.24 -8.83
C LEU A 30 -37.13 21.38 -9.32
N GLU A 31 -38.02 20.57 -8.76
CA GLU A 31 -39.45 20.60 -9.02
C GLU A 31 -40.21 20.99 -7.75
N LYS A 32 -41.27 21.78 -7.90
CA LYS A 32 -42.16 22.15 -6.79
C LYS A 32 -43.22 21.07 -6.61
N SER A 33 -43.28 20.48 -5.42
CA SER A 33 -44.27 19.47 -5.04
C SER A 33 -45.31 20.06 -4.07
N ALA A 34 -46.36 19.29 -3.77
CA ALA A 34 -47.43 19.70 -2.84
C ALA A 34 -46.92 19.95 -1.41
N THR A 35 -45.82 19.30 -1.01
CA THR A 35 -45.29 19.33 0.37
C THR A 35 -43.95 20.08 0.51
N GLY A 36 -43.37 20.58 -0.59
CA GLY A 36 -42.05 21.23 -0.56
C GLY A 36 -41.36 21.23 -1.93
N TYR A 37 -40.03 21.15 -1.94
CA TYR A 37 -39.22 21.08 -3.15
C TYR A 37 -38.62 19.68 -3.31
N ILE A 38 -38.54 19.18 -4.54
CA ILE A 38 -37.89 17.91 -4.88
C ILE A 38 -36.70 18.23 -5.77
N ARG A 39 -35.51 17.77 -5.38
CA ARG A 39 -34.32 17.79 -6.23
C ARG A 39 -34.13 16.40 -6.83
N MET A 40 -34.15 16.32 -8.15
CA MET A 40 -33.89 15.10 -8.91
C MET A 40 -32.52 15.15 -9.57
N ASP A 41 -31.72 14.10 -9.41
CA ASP A 41 -30.52 13.86 -10.21
C ASP A 41 -30.94 13.23 -11.56
N THR A 42 -30.73 13.94 -12.66
CA THR A 42 -31.12 13.50 -14.02
C THR A 42 -30.29 12.34 -14.53
N GLN A 43 -29.14 12.02 -13.92
CA GLN A 43 -28.31 10.89 -14.31
C GLN A 43 -28.71 9.60 -13.59
N THR A 44 -29.04 9.69 -12.31
CA THR A 44 -29.33 8.49 -11.48
C THR A 44 -30.82 8.29 -11.21
N GLY A 45 -31.65 9.32 -11.44
CA GLY A 45 -33.07 9.32 -11.05
C GLY A 45 -33.31 9.49 -9.55
N ALA A 46 -32.25 9.72 -8.76
CA ALA A 46 -32.35 9.92 -7.32
C ALA A 46 -33.14 11.20 -6.99
N MET A 47 -34.15 11.08 -6.12
CA MET A 47 -34.97 12.21 -5.67
C MET A 47 -34.69 12.53 -4.21
N SER A 48 -34.39 13.79 -3.90
CA SER A 48 -34.22 14.31 -2.54
C SER A 48 -35.33 15.31 -2.22
N ILE A 49 -35.90 15.24 -1.03
CA ILE A 49 -36.87 16.24 -0.56
C ILE A 49 -36.10 17.39 0.09
N CYS A 50 -36.37 18.61 -0.33
CA CYS A 50 -35.72 19.83 0.15
C CYS A 50 -36.70 20.71 0.91
N GLU A 51 -36.25 21.19 2.07
CA GLU A 51 -36.95 22.14 2.93
C GLU A 51 -36.23 23.48 2.88
N GLU A 52 -36.97 24.58 2.92
CA GLU A 52 -36.37 25.91 3.07
C GLU A 52 -36.01 26.15 4.54
N ARG A 53 -34.75 26.46 4.81
CA ARG A 53 -34.24 26.83 6.14
C ARG A 53 -33.38 28.06 6.02
N SER A 54 -33.73 29.11 6.77
CA SER A 54 -32.96 30.36 6.81
C SER A 54 -32.70 30.99 5.43
N GLY A 55 -33.67 30.90 4.51
CA GLY A 55 -33.57 31.44 3.15
C GLY A 55 -32.72 30.59 2.19
N GLN A 56 -32.37 29.36 2.56
CA GLN A 56 -31.65 28.41 1.70
C GLN A 56 -32.39 27.07 1.65
N LEU A 57 -32.42 26.43 0.48
CA LEU A 57 -32.97 25.09 0.31
C LEU A 57 -32.00 24.03 0.79
N VAL A 58 -32.41 23.25 1.79
CA VAL A 58 -31.64 22.14 2.35
C VAL A 58 -32.29 20.82 1.98
N CYS A 59 -31.62 20.04 1.14
CA CYS A 59 -32.09 18.74 0.66
C CYS A 59 -31.67 17.61 1.60
N LYS A 60 -32.64 16.83 2.08
CA LYS A 60 -32.39 15.57 2.79
C LYS A 60 -32.38 14.42 1.78
N MET A 61 -31.42 13.50 1.89
CA MET A 61 -31.43 12.25 1.13
C MET A 61 -32.73 11.49 1.45
N ALA A 62 -33.37 10.90 0.43
CA ALA A 62 -34.59 10.14 0.61
C ALA A 62 -34.35 8.98 1.59
N ALA A 63 -35.34 8.67 2.43
CA ALA A 63 -35.22 7.63 3.44
C ALA A 63 -34.89 6.24 2.85
N ASP A 64 -35.35 5.98 1.62
CA ASP A 64 -35.17 4.69 0.94
C ASP A 64 -33.72 4.47 0.47
N GLU A 65 -32.97 5.54 0.19
CA GLU A 65 -31.55 5.40 -0.14
C GLU A 65 -30.74 4.89 1.06
N ARG A 66 -31.12 5.26 2.29
CA ARG A 66 -30.42 4.76 3.48
C ARG A 66 -30.52 3.25 3.64
N ALA A 67 -31.68 2.66 3.31
CA ALA A 67 -31.86 1.22 3.38
C ALA A 67 -31.01 0.50 2.33
N ALA A 68 -31.04 0.98 1.08
CA ALA A 68 -30.21 0.42 0.01
C ALA A 68 -28.70 0.52 0.29
N TYR A 69 -28.24 1.65 0.86
CA TYR A 69 -26.84 1.78 1.29
C TYR A 69 -26.51 0.87 2.46
N GLN A 70 -27.43 0.66 3.40
CA GLN A 70 -27.20 -0.24 4.53
C GLN A 70 -27.08 -1.70 4.07
N ASP A 71 -27.96 -2.14 3.15
CA ASP A 71 -27.90 -3.48 2.56
C ASP A 71 -26.57 -3.71 1.83
N GLU A 72 -26.08 -2.69 1.11
CA GLU A 72 -24.83 -2.76 0.38
C GLU A 72 -23.61 -2.81 1.32
N VAL A 73 -23.66 -2.05 2.43
CA VAL A 73 -22.65 -2.11 3.50
C VAL A 73 -22.62 -3.50 4.15
N ASP A 74 -23.78 -4.07 4.48
CA ASP A 74 -23.89 -5.39 5.08
C ASP A 74 -23.36 -6.48 4.13
N ARG A 75 -23.66 -6.38 2.83
CA ARG A 75 -23.14 -7.27 1.78
C ARG A 75 -21.62 -7.19 1.66
N LEU A 76 -21.08 -5.97 1.68
CA LEU A 76 -19.64 -5.75 1.58
C LEU A 76 -18.91 -6.29 2.81
N GLN A 77 -19.44 -6.04 4.00
CA GLN A 77 -18.89 -6.54 5.26
C GLN A 77 -18.91 -8.06 5.31
N ALA A 78 -19.99 -8.70 4.86
CA ALA A 78 -20.06 -10.15 4.73
C ALA A 78 -19.00 -10.70 3.75
N SER A 79 -18.78 -10.01 2.63
CA SER A 79 -17.77 -10.39 1.64
C SER A 79 -16.35 -10.27 2.19
N MET A 80 -16.05 -9.18 2.91
CA MET A 80 -14.76 -9.00 3.58
C MET A 80 -14.49 -10.11 4.59
N LYS A 81 -15.47 -10.42 5.45
CA LYS A 81 -15.35 -11.51 6.43
C LYS A 81 -15.09 -12.86 5.75
N ALA A 82 -15.82 -13.17 4.67
CA ALA A 82 -15.63 -14.42 3.93
C ALA A 82 -14.23 -14.52 3.29
N MET A 83 -13.67 -13.41 2.81
CA MET A 83 -12.30 -13.39 2.28
C MET A 83 -11.27 -13.55 3.39
N ASP A 84 -11.43 -12.86 4.51
CA ASP A 84 -10.54 -12.95 5.67
C ASP A 84 -10.48 -14.37 6.25
N GLU A 85 -11.64 -15.04 6.37
CA GLU A 85 -11.73 -16.44 6.77
C GLU A 85 -10.97 -17.37 5.81
N ARG A 86 -11.07 -17.12 4.50
CA ARG A 86 -10.35 -17.90 3.48
C ARG A 86 -8.84 -17.68 3.57
N VAL A 87 -8.41 -16.43 3.74
CA VAL A 87 -6.99 -16.06 3.90
C VAL A 87 -6.43 -16.74 5.15
N THR A 88 -7.09 -16.58 6.29
CA THR A 88 -6.69 -17.23 7.55
C THR A 88 -6.57 -18.75 7.40
N LYS A 89 -7.54 -19.39 6.73
CA LYS A 89 -7.48 -20.83 6.45
C LYS A 89 -6.30 -21.21 5.55
N LEU A 90 -6.04 -20.43 4.51
CA LEU A 90 -4.91 -20.62 3.60
C LEU A 90 -3.57 -20.46 4.33
N GLU A 91 -3.41 -19.40 5.12
CA GLU A 91 -2.22 -19.13 5.93
C GLU A 91 -1.96 -20.26 6.93
N ASN A 92 -2.98 -20.67 7.69
CA ASN A 92 -2.84 -21.80 8.61
C ASN A 92 -2.46 -23.10 7.88
N SER A 93 -3.05 -23.35 6.71
CA SER A 93 -2.70 -24.53 5.90
C SER A 93 -1.28 -24.47 5.35
N LEU A 94 -0.80 -23.27 5.00
CA LEU A 94 0.55 -23.06 4.51
C LEU A 94 1.56 -23.24 5.64
N SER A 95 1.31 -22.64 6.81
CA SER A 95 2.12 -22.81 8.01
C SER A 95 2.22 -24.29 8.41
N ALA A 96 1.10 -25.01 8.47
CA ALA A 96 1.09 -26.44 8.78
C ALA A 96 1.88 -27.28 7.75
N ARG A 97 1.79 -26.93 6.45
CA ARG A 97 2.60 -27.58 5.40
C ARG A 97 4.07 -27.25 5.53
N LEU A 98 4.43 -26.02 5.90
CA LEU A 98 5.81 -25.61 6.10
C LEU A 98 6.40 -26.36 7.29
N GLU A 99 5.68 -26.40 8.41
CA GLU A 99 6.08 -27.07 9.64
C GLU A 99 6.26 -28.59 9.42
N SER A 100 5.39 -29.22 8.61
CA SER A 100 5.57 -30.62 8.20
C SER A 100 6.78 -30.91 7.29
N LYS A 101 7.31 -29.88 6.63
CA LYS A 101 8.44 -29.97 5.71
C LYS A 101 9.77 -29.52 6.33
N LEU A 102 9.74 -28.92 7.52
CA LEU A 102 10.95 -28.58 8.23
C LEU A 102 11.59 -29.88 8.77
N PRO A 103 12.90 -30.09 8.56
CA PRO A 103 13.62 -31.21 9.19
C PRO A 103 13.49 -31.15 10.71
N SER A 104 13.56 -32.30 11.38
CA SER A 104 13.56 -32.34 12.84
C SER A 104 14.76 -31.57 13.41
N GLU A 105 14.67 -31.08 14.65
CA GLU A 105 15.80 -30.40 15.31
C GLU A 105 17.05 -31.29 15.38
N GLU A 106 16.87 -32.61 15.48
CA GLU A 106 17.95 -33.58 15.46
C GLU A 106 18.66 -33.62 14.08
N ASP A 107 17.90 -33.66 13.00
CA ASP A 107 18.45 -33.61 11.63
C ASP A 107 19.16 -32.28 11.35
N PHE A 108 18.61 -31.17 11.86
CA PHE A 108 19.21 -29.85 11.73
C PHE A 108 20.55 -29.75 12.47
N ASN A 109 20.59 -30.18 13.74
CA ASN A 109 21.81 -30.18 14.55
C ASN A 109 22.87 -31.12 13.96
N THR A 110 22.44 -32.28 13.47
CA THR A 110 23.30 -33.24 12.77
C THR A 110 23.91 -32.62 11.52
N THR A 111 23.11 -31.95 10.69
CA THR A 111 23.58 -31.25 9.48
C THR A 111 24.54 -30.11 9.83
N MET A 112 24.25 -29.35 10.88
CA MET A 112 25.12 -28.25 11.35
C MET A 112 26.48 -28.79 11.82
N SER A 113 26.50 -29.92 12.54
CA SER A 113 27.75 -30.60 12.95
C SER A 113 28.56 -31.08 11.74
N TYR A 114 27.92 -31.65 10.72
CA TYR A 114 28.61 -32.01 9.48
C TYR A 114 29.18 -30.78 8.76
N MET A 115 28.43 -29.68 8.71
CA MET A 115 28.88 -28.42 8.11
C MET A 115 30.06 -27.81 8.88
N GLU A 116 30.05 -27.83 10.22
CA GLU A 116 31.15 -27.35 11.06
C GLU A 116 32.43 -28.17 10.85
N ARG A 117 32.30 -29.51 10.80
CA ARG A 117 33.44 -30.40 10.54
C ARG A 117 34.00 -30.20 9.15
N PHE A 118 33.14 -29.99 8.15
CA PHE A 118 33.55 -29.66 6.79
C PHE A 118 34.33 -28.34 6.75
N LEU A 119 33.81 -27.27 7.36
CA LEU A 119 34.48 -25.96 7.38
C LEU A 119 35.83 -26.01 8.10
N LYS A 120 35.92 -26.72 9.22
CA LYS A 120 37.19 -26.93 9.95
C LYS A 120 38.21 -27.69 9.11
N SER A 121 37.78 -28.77 8.45
CA SER A 121 38.65 -29.58 7.59
C SER A 121 39.13 -28.77 6.39
N PHE A 122 38.23 -28.02 5.76
CA PHE A 122 38.55 -27.15 4.63
C PHE A 122 39.55 -26.05 5.00
N MET A 123 39.36 -25.35 6.13
CA MET A 123 40.32 -24.35 6.62
C MET A 123 41.68 -24.96 6.95
N GLY A 124 41.73 -26.21 7.43
CA GLY A 124 42.98 -26.94 7.66
C GLY A 124 43.78 -27.10 6.37
N ILE A 125 43.13 -27.57 5.31
CA ILE A 125 43.75 -27.78 3.99
C ILE A 125 44.30 -26.47 3.42
N VAL A 126 43.50 -25.38 3.47
CA VAL A 126 43.93 -24.06 2.99
C VAL A 126 45.15 -23.55 3.77
N LYS A 127 45.16 -23.72 5.09
CA LYS A 127 46.26 -23.28 5.95
C LYS A 127 47.55 -24.06 5.71
N ASP A 128 47.45 -25.36 5.44
CA ASP A 128 48.62 -26.19 5.13
C ASP A 128 49.24 -25.78 3.77
N MET A 129 48.41 -25.43 2.77
CA MET A 129 48.89 -24.89 1.49
C MET A 129 49.62 -23.54 1.63
N ASP A 130 49.14 -22.64 2.48
CA ASP A 130 49.83 -21.36 2.79
C ASP A 130 51.17 -21.60 3.52
N LYS A 131 51.24 -22.65 4.34
CA LYS A 131 52.42 -22.93 5.18
C LYS A 131 53.57 -23.52 4.38
N ASP A 132 53.29 -24.41 3.43
CA ASP A 132 54.29 -24.93 2.48
C ASP A 132 54.85 -23.83 1.55
N SER A 133 54.09 -22.75 1.35
CA SER A 133 54.52 -21.57 0.59
C SER A 133 55.41 -20.61 1.41
N GLY A 134 55.44 -20.74 2.75
CA GLY A 134 56.11 -19.82 3.67
C GLY A 134 57.45 -20.30 4.26
N ASP A 135 57.78 -21.60 4.17
CA ASP A 135 58.96 -22.19 4.85
C ASP A 135 60.21 -22.31 3.93
N GLY A 136 60.26 -21.51 2.85
CA GLY A 136 61.37 -21.48 1.89
C GLY A 136 62.37 -20.33 2.08
N ALA A 137 62.20 -19.46 3.07
CA ALA A 137 63.01 -18.24 3.20
C ALA A 137 63.52 -17.98 4.62
N ARG A 138 64.70 -18.56 4.95
CA ARG A 138 65.87 -17.78 5.45
C ARG A 138 67.17 -18.60 5.47
N PRO A 139 68.28 -18.08 4.91
CA PRO A 139 69.55 -18.78 4.78
C PRO A 139 70.44 -18.62 6.01
N ASN A 140 71.30 -19.64 6.21
CA ASN A 140 72.35 -19.71 7.22
C ASN A 140 73.29 -18.49 7.13
N SER A 141 73.34 -17.69 8.20
CA SER A 141 74.29 -16.59 8.36
C SER A 141 75.44 -17.06 9.26
N GLN A 142 76.42 -17.74 8.69
CA GLN A 142 77.72 -17.89 9.32
C GLN A 142 78.80 -18.20 8.29
N LYS A 143 79.76 -17.26 8.21
CA LYS A 143 81.15 -17.35 7.71
C LYS A 143 81.47 -16.33 6.62
N THR A 144 82.00 -15.18 7.07
CA THR A 144 83.31 -14.58 6.67
C THR A 144 83.55 -13.35 7.52
#